data_AF-A0A7J8A5L6-F1
#
_entry.id   AF-A0A7J8A5L6-F1
#
_cell.length_a   1.000
_cell.length_b   1.000
_cell.length_c   1.000
_cell.angle_alpha   90.00
_cell.angle_beta   90.00
_cell.angle_gamma   90.00
#
_symmetry.space_group_name_H-M   'P 1'
#
loop_
_entity.id
_entity.type
_entity.pdbx_description
1 polymer ?
#
loop_
_entity_poly.entity_id
_entity_poly.type
_entity_poly.pdbx_seq_one_letter_code
_entity_poly.pdbx_strand_id
1 'polypeptide(L)'
;MPGECPSLWELVEEHVPPPERPEVKRILGETMVDLSLELRAEVVMLRSLLREARSSRAPASDPSALLAPPPRLRDLVRRELRQLLQALRQKAVCEGRDQAQAWVQYSPRVLRFALEEPGGDFPAQEAFQTPVGEPR
;
A
#
# COMPACT_ATOMS: atom_id res chain seq x y z
N MET A 1 14.89 -8.96 -21.75
CA MET A 1 14.40 -7.58 -21.53
C MET A 1 13.35 -7.31 -22.60
N PRO A 2 12.09 -6.96 -22.26
CA PRO A 2 11.17 -6.51 -23.29
C PRO A 2 11.79 -5.23 -23.86
N GLY A 3 12.30 -5.30 -25.08
CA GLY A 3 12.88 -4.16 -25.78
C GLY A 3 11.84 -3.05 -25.84
N GLU A 4 12.26 -1.81 -25.59
CA GLU A 4 11.38 -0.67 -25.73
C GLU A 4 10.90 -0.64 -27.19
N CYS A 5 9.59 -0.85 -27.40
CA CYS A 5 9.05 -0.86 -28.75
C CYS A 5 9.33 0.48 -29.42
N PRO A 6 9.85 0.51 -30.66
CA PRO A 6 10.16 1.75 -31.36
C PRO A 6 8.91 2.59 -31.53
N SER A 7 9.09 3.92 -31.62
CA SER A 7 7.99 4.81 -31.98
C SER A 7 7.54 4.55 -33.43
N LEU A 8 6.30 4.88 -33.76
CA LEU A 8 5.82 4.76 -35.14
C LEU A 8 6.66 5.63 -36.09
N TRP A 9 7.11 6.80 -35.62
CA TRP A 9 7.98 7.67 -36.40
C TRP A 9 9.38 7.07 -36.61
N GLU A 10 9.97 6.44 -35.60
CA GLU A 10 11.24 5.68 -35.74
C GLU A 10 11.10 4.57 -36.80
N LEU A 11 9.99 3.83 -36.79
CA LEU A 11 9.72 2.80 -37.80
C LEU A 11 9.58 3.40 -39.21
N VAL A 12 8.95 4.57 -39.33
CA VAL A 12 8.86 5.31 -40.60
C VAL A 12 10.24 5.75 -41.07
N GLU A 13 11.09 6.26 -40.19
CA GLU A 13 12.46 6.67 -40.53
C GLU A 13 13.32 5.51 -41.03
N GLU A 14 13.12 4.30 -40.51
CA GLU A 14 13.80 3.08 -40.97
C GLU A 14 13.41 2.67 -42.41
N HIS A 15 12.17 2.95 -42.83
CA HIS A 15 11.63 2.49 -44.12
C HIS A 15 11.53 3.58 -45.19
N VAL A 16 11.51 4.86 -44.79
CA VAL A 16 11.29 6.00 -45.69
C VAL A 16 12.59 6.76 -45.94
N PRO A 17 12.99 6.96 -47.22
CA PRO A 17 14.15 7.76 -47.57
C PRO A 17 14.07 9.18 -47.01
N PRO A 18 15.19 9.80 -46.60
CA PRO A 18 15.23 11.17 -46.09
C PRO A 18 14.45 12.23 -46.88
N PRO A 19 14.47 12.25 -48.24
CA PRO A 19 13.72 13.25 -49.00
C PRO A 19 12.20 13.11 -48.89
N GLU A 20 11.68 11.91 -48.60
CA GLU A 20 10.24 11.62 -48.55
C GLU A 20 9.65 11.78 -47.14
N ARG A 21 10.49 11.72 -46.10
CA ARG A 21 10.08 11.89 -44.69
C ARG A 21 9.23 13.14 -44.41
N PRO A 22 9.56 14.36 -44.89
CA PRO A 22 8.71 15.53 -44.61
C PRO A 22 7.32 15.39 -45.23
N GLU A 23 7.21 14.75 -46.39
CA GLU A 23 5.91 14.49 -47.03
C GLU A 23 5.09 13.47 -46.24
N VAL A 24 5.72 12.39 -45.78
CA VAL A 24 5.08 11.39 -44.92
C VAL A 24 4.67 12.00 -43.57
N LYS A 25 5.51 12.85 -42.97
CA LYS A 25 5.18 13.58 -41.73
C LYS A 25 3.95 14.45 -41.92
N ARG A 26 3.88 15.17 -43.04
CA ARG A 26 2.75 16.02 -43.40
C ARG A 26 1.46 15.22 -43.59
N ILE A 27 1.51 14.05 -44.22
CA ILE A 27 0.35 13.16 -44.40
C ILE A 27 -0.14 12.62 -43.05
N LEU A 28 0.78 12.23 -42.18
CA LEU A 28 0.47 11.71 -40.85
C LEU A 28 -0.04 12.80 -39.89
N GLY A 29 0.25 14.07 -40.21
CA GLY A 29 -0.06 15.22 -39.39
C GLY A 29 1.15 15.62 -38.55
N GLU A 30 1.86 16.66 -38.98
CA GLU A 30 3.15 17.06 -38.40
C GLU A 30 3.08 17.29 -36.88
N THR A 31 2.08 18.05 -36.43
CA THR A 31 1.87 18.33 -35.01
C THR A 31 1.54 17.09 -34.19
N MET A 32 0.82 16.13 -34.79
CA MET A 32 0.49 14.87 -34.13
C MET A 32 1.75 14.01 -33.94
N VAL A 33 2.59 13.94 -34.97
CA VAL A 33 3.87 13.24 -34.90
C VAL A 33 4.75 13.84 -33.82
N ASP A 34 4.92 15.17 -33.81
CA ASP A 34 5.76 15.86 -32.84
C ASP A 34 5.25 15.64 -31.41
N LEU A 35 3.94 15.82 -31.17
CA LEU A 35 3.33 15.57 -29.87
C LEU A 35 3.50 14.10 -29.43
N SER A 36 3.38 13.14 -30.36
CA SER A 36 3.55 11.72 -30.04
C SER A 36 4.98 11.40 -29.59
N LEU A 37 5.98 12.05 -30.18
CA LEU A 37 7.38 11.91 -29.81
C LEU A 37 7.65 12.52 -28.43
N GLU A 38 7.11 13.72 -28.17
CA GLU A 38 7.18 14.38 -26.86
C GLU A 38 6.54 13.52 -25.76
N LEU A 39 5.31 13.04 -25.96
CA LEU A 39 4.62 12.17 -25.01
C LEU A 39 5.41 10.88 -24.75
N ARG A 40 6.01 10.28 -25.77
CA ARG A 40 6.83 9.08 -25.58
C ARG A 40 8.07 9.39 -24.76
N ALA A 41 8.73 10.52 -24.99
CA ALA A 41 9.87 10.96 -24.18
C ALA A 41 9.48 11.15 -22.70
N GLU A 42 8.30 11.76 -22.44
CA GLU A 42 7.77 11.86 -21.08
C GLU A 42 7.50 10.49 -20.45
N VAL A 43 6.89 9.56 -21.18
CA VAL A 43 6.64 8.20 -20.67
C VAL A 43 7.95 7.48 -20.34
N VAL A 44 8.99 7.65 -21.14
CA VAL A 44 10.33 7.11 -20.86
C VAL A 44 10.90 7.70 -19.57
N MET A 45 10.81 9.03 -19.40
CA MET A 45 11.23 9.72 -18.18
C MET A 45 10.43 9.26 -16.94
N LEU A 46 9.10 9.13 -17.04
CA LEU A 46 8.28 8.65 -15.93
C LEU A 46 8.63 7.21 -15.54
N ARG A 47 8.94 6.37 -16.53
CA ARG A 47 9.40 5.00 -16.29
C ARG A 47 10.77 4.95 -15.63
N SER A 48 11.70 5.83 -15.99
CA SER A 48 13.00 5.90 -15.34
C SER A 48 12.87 6.37 -13.88
N LEU A 49 12.09 7.41 -13.62
CA LEU A 49 11.77 7.89 -12.27
C LEU A 49 11.10 6.81 -11.41
N LEU A 50 10.14 6.06 -11.97
CA LEU A 50 9.50 4.95 -11.29
C LEU A 50 10.49 3.83 -10.95
N ARG A 51 11.40 3.52 -11.88
CA ARG A 51 12.46 2.52 -11.65
C ARG A 51 13.41 2.98 -10.55
N GLU A 52 13.79 4.25 -10.56
CA GLU A 52 14.63 4.87 -9.53
C GLU A 52 13.98 4.80 -8.14
N ALA A 53 12.71 5.18 -8.03
CA ALA A 53 11.93 5.10 -6.79
C ALA A 53 11.80 3.66 -6.26
N ARG A 54 11.76 2.67 -7.17
CA ARG A 54 11.74 1.25 -6.80
C ARG A 54 13.11 0.73 -6.40
N SER A 55 14.19 1.25 -6.99
CA SER A 55 15.56 0.87 -6.61
C SER A 55 16.03 1.53 -5.31
N SER A 56 15.54 2.74 -5.00
CA SER A 56 15.80 3.41 -3.72
C SER A 56 15.00 2.82 -2.57
N ARG A 57 13.91 2.10 -2.88
CA ARG A 57 13.23 1.21 -1.95
C ARG A 57 14.17 0.03 -1.66
N ALA A 58 14.87 0.09 -0.53
CA ALA A 58 15.52 -1.07 0.06
C ALA A 58 14.55 -2.27 0.04
N PRO A 59 15.03 -3.53 -0.03
CA PRO A 59 14.16 -4.70 0.01
C PRO A 59 13.41 -4.67 1.34
N ALA A 60 12.22 -4.07 1.32
CA ALA A 60 11.31 -4.05 2.42
C ALA A 60 10.76 -5.47 2.46
N SER A 61 11.23 -6.25 3.44
CA SER A 61 10.46 -7.36 3.96
C SER A 61 9.02 -6.87 4.13
N ASP A 62 8.15 -7.52 3.37
CA ASP A 62 6.73 -7.26 3.22
C ASP A 62 6.28 -5.88 2.69
N PRO A 63 5.52 -5.83 1.57
CA PRO A 63 4.84 -4.62 1.13
C PRO A 63 3.82 -4.10 2.17
N SER A 64 3.44 -4.93 3.14
CA SER A 64 2.60 -4.59 4.30
C SER A 64 3.26 -3.61 5.27
N ALA A 65 4.60 -3.51 5.31
CA ALA A 65 5.31 -2.57 6.18
C ALA A 65 5.22 -1.12 5.70
N LEU A 66 5.09 -0.90 4.39
CA LEU A 66 5.00 0.44 3.78
C LEU A 66 3.59 1.04 3.80
N LEU A 67 2.58 0.22 4.12
CA LEU A 67 1.19 0.64 4.35
C LEU A 67 0.80 0.52 5.84
N ALA A 68 1.73 0.15 6.72
CA ALA A 68 1.48 0.14 8.14
C ALA A 68 1.28 1.60 8.61
N PRO A 69 0.15 1.95 9.24
CA PRO A 69 -0.03 3.29 9.75
C PRO A 69 1.13 3.61 10.69
N PRO A 70 1.77 4.79 10.55
CA PRO A 70 2.87 5.21 11.40
C PRO A 70 2.59 4.86 12.87
N PRO A 71 3.55 4.30 13.62
CA PRO A 71 3.30 3.79 14.97
C PRO A 71 2.62 4.85 15.85
N ARG A 72 3.00 6.11 15.67
CA ARG A 72 2.36 7.28 16.31
C ARG A 72 0.85 7.40 16.06
N LEU A 73 0.39 7.15 14.83
CA LEU A 73 -1.04 7.17 14.52
C LEU A 73 -1.76 5.97 15.12
N ARG A 74 -1.13 4.78 15.14
CA ARG A 74 -1.69 3.60 15.80
C ARG A 74 -1.86 3.82 17.30
N ASP A 75 -0.86 4.41 17.95
CA ASP A 75 -0.89 4.69 19.38
C ASP A 75 -1.91 5.79 19.72
N LEU A 76 -2.04 6.81 18.88
CA LEU A 76 -3.07 7.83 19.00
C LEU A 76 -4.46 7.20 18.90
N VAL A 77 -4.74 6.45 17.82
CA VAL A 77 -6.03 5.77 17.63
C VAL A 77 -6.33 4.83 18.80
N ARG A 78 -5.33 4.11 19.30
CA ARG A 78 -5.47 3.25 20.48
C ARG A 78 -5.88 4.06 21.71
N ARG A 79 -5.23 5.19 21.98
CA ARG A 79 -5.55 6.07 23.11
C ARG A 79 -6.97 6.60 23.03
N GLU A 80 -7.37 7.11 21.87
CA GLU A 80 -8.72 7.66 21.66
C GLU A 80 -9.79 6.55 21.82
N LEU A 81 -9.55 5.35 21.29
CA LEU A 81 -10.45 4.21 21.49
C LEU A 81 -10.58 3.81 22.96
N ARG A 82 -9.49 3.80 23.73
CA ARG A 82 -9.55 3.53 25.18
C ARG A 82 -10.36 4.58 25.93
N GLN A 83 -10.18 5.85 25.60
CA GLN A 83 -10.94 6.94 26.21
C GLN A 83 -12.44 6.80 25.92
N LEU A 84 -12.80 6.46 24.68
CA LEU A 84 -14.19 6.19 24.31
C LEU A 84 -14.77 5.00 25.08
N LEU A 85 -14.03 3.89 25.21
CA LEU A 85 -14.48 2.71 25.95
C LEU A 85 -14.69 3.00 27.44
N GLN A 86 -13.84 3.83 28.04
CA GLN A 86 -14.00 4.29 29.42
C GLN A 86 -15.25 5.15 29.58
N ALA A 87 -15.48 6.09 28.66
CA ALA A 87 -16.67 6.93 28.66
C ALA A 87 -17.96 6.11 28.49
N LEU A 88 -17.95 5.10 27.61
CA LEU A 88 -19.08 4.19 27.42
C LEU A 88 -19.35 3.35 28.67
N ARG A 89 -18.30 2.87 29.36
CA ARG A 89 -18.43 2.16 30.63
C ARG A 89 -19.05 3.04 31.70
N GLN A 90 -18.58 4.28 31.85
CA GLN A 90 -19.14 5.27 32.78
C GLN A 90 -20.60 5.59 32.44
N LYS A 91 -20.92 5.76 31.16
CA LYS A 91 -22.29 5.97 30.69
C LYS A 91 -23.21 4.81 31.05
N ALA A 92 -22.75 3.56 30.87
CA ALA A 92 -23.51 2.38 31.27
C ALA A 92 -23.81 2.39 32.78
N VAL A 93 -22.83 2.78 33.61
CA VAL A 93 -23.03 2.93 35.07
C VAL A 93 -24.08 3.99 35.38
N CYS A 94 -24.00 5.17 34.76
CA CYS A 94 -24.98 6.24 34.95
C CYS A 94 -26.39 5.82 34.51
N GLU A 95 -26.50 4.94 33.52
CA GLU A 95 -27.76 4.40 33.00
C GLU A 95 -28.24 3.15 33.76
N GLY A 96 -27.52 2.69 34.80
CA GLY A 96 -27.86 1.50 35.60
C GLY A 96 -27.68 0.18 34.86
N ARG A 97 -26.90 0.16 33.77
CA ARG A 97 -26.61 -1.02 32.96
C ARG A 97 -25.33 -1.73 33.44
N ASP A 98 -25.22 -3.02 33.15
CA ASP A 98 -24.02 -3.79 33.46
C ASP A 98 -22.83 -3.30 32.61
N GLN A 99 -21.72 -2.99 33.30
CA GLN A 99 -20.46 -2.55 32.70
C GLN A 99 -19.87 -3.60 31.75
N ALA A 100 -20.01 -4.89 32.08
CA ALA A 100 -19.50 -5.98 31.26
C ALA A 100 -20.29 -6.14 29.95
N GLN A 101 -21.58 -5.78 29.97
CA GLN A 101 -22.43 -5.82 28.79
C GLN A 101 -22.26 -4.60 27.87
N ALA A 102 -21.65 -3.52 28.36
CA ALA A 102 -21.45 -2.29 27.60
C ALA A 102 -20.60 -2.49 26.33
N TRP A 103 -19.77 -3.53 26.28
CA TRP A 103 -18.86 -3.77 25.15
C TRP A 103 -19.27 -4.92 24.22
N VAL A 104 -20.27 -5.72 24.60
CA VAL A 104 -20.68 -6.95 23.90
C VAL A 104 -21.16 -6.68 22.46
N GLN A 105 -21.67 -5.48 22.21
CA GLN A 105 -22.19 -5.07 20.91
C GLN A 105 -21.09 -4.60 19.94
N TYR A 106 -19.84 -4.44 20.40
CA TYR A 106 -18.74 -3.95 19.57
C TYR A 106 -17.84 -5.08 19.08
N SER A 107 -17.16 -4.81 17.95
CA SER A 107 -16.28 -5.78 17.31
C SER A 107 -15.13 -6.22 18.25
N PRO A 108 -14.98 -7.52 18.54
CA PRO A 108 -13.91 -8.04 19.39
C PRO A 108 -12.51 -7.71 18.90
N ARG A 109 -12.34 -7.54 17.58
CA ARG A 109 -11.05 -7.16 16.98
C ARG A 109 -10.63 -5.75 17.36
N VAL A 110 -11.58 -4.82 17.42
CA VAL A 110 -11.34 -3.41 17.78
C VAL A 110 -11.08 -3.30 19.29
N LEU A 111 -11.81 -4.06 20.11
CA LEU A 111 -11.58 -4.12 21.54
C LEU A 111 -10.18 -4.64 21.86
N ARG A 112 -9.77 -5.74 21.23
CA ARG A 112 -8.41 -6.28 21.40
C ARG A 112 -7.35 -5.28 20.96
N PHE A 113 -7.54 -4.63 19.81
CA PHE A 113 -6.62 -3.61 19.32
C PHE A 113 -6.48 -2.40 20.27
N ALA A 114 -7.58 -1.94 20.86
CA ALA A 114 -7.60 -0.83 21.81
C ALA A 114 -6.96 -1.19 23.15
N LEU A 115 -7.17 -2.43 23.62
CA LEU A 115 -6.78 -2.90 24.94
C LEU A 115 -5.41 -3.59 24.98
N GLU A 116 -4.83 -3.98 23.84
CA GLU A 116 -3.45 -4.49 23.78
C GLU A 116 -2.46 -3.39 24.22
N GLU A 117 -1.61 -3.72 25.19
CA GLU A 117 -0.49 -2.87 25.61
C GLU A 117 0.62 -2.90 24.55
N PRO A 118 1.21 -1.75 24.18
CA PRO A 118 2.21 -1.65 23.11
C PRO A 118 3.57 -2.31 23.41
N GLY A 119 3.72 -3.06 24.51
CA GLY A 119 4.97 -3.67 24.96
C GLY A 119 4.98 -5.21 25.02
N GLY A 120 3.98 -5.88 24.45
CA GLY A 120 3.98 -7.33 24.35
C GLY A 120 4.67 -7.80 23.08
N ASP A 121 5.99 -8.01 23.14
CA ASP A 121 6.61 -8.99 22.24
C ASP A 121 5.83 -10.30 22.40
N PHE A 122 5.05 -10.66 21.38
CA PHE A 122 4.50 -12.00 21.30
C PHE A 122 5.69 -12.94 21.12
N PRO A 123 6.05 -13.82 22.09
CA PRO A 123 6.93 -14.91 21.74
C PRO A 123 6.22 -15.70 20.64
N ALA A 124 6.87 -15.75 19.50
CA ALA A 124 6.43 -16.52 18.36
C ALA A 124 6.16 -17.96 18.82
N GLN A 125 4.94 -18.42 18.58
CA GLN A 125 4.62 -19.80 18.22
C GLN A 125 5.40 -20.87 19.02
N GLU A 126 4.93 -21.21 20.22
CA GLU A 126 5.11 -22.59 20.68
C GLU A 126 3.86 -23.38 20.31
N ALA A 127 4.11 -24.28 19.36
CA ALA A 127 3.17 -25.15 18.73
C ALA A 127 2.37 -25.96 19.76
N PHE A 128 1.10 -26.15 19.45
CA PHE A 128 0.33 -27.31 19.87
C PHE A 128 1.20 -28.57 19.78
N GLN A 129 1.43 -29.27 20.91
CA GLN A 129 1.33 -30.72 20.99
C GLN A 129 0.78 -31.16 22.35
N THR A 130 -0.05 -32.19 22.27
CA THR A 130 -1.11 -32.69 23.15
C THR A 130 -0.69 -33.36 24.46
N PRO A 131 -1.62 -33.56 25.41
CA PRO A 131 -1.38 -34.18 26.71
C PRO A 131 -1.38 -35.72 26.62
N VAL A 132 -0.53 -36.39 27.40
CA VAL A 132 -0.57 -37.81 27.81
C VAL A 132 0.71 -38.01 28.64
N GLY A 133 0.76 -38.57 29.84
CA GLY A 133 -0.20 -39.12 30.80
C GLY A 133 0.63 -39.52 32.03
N GLU A 134 0.08 -39.36 33.24
CA GLU A 134 0.48 -40.13 34.42
C GLU A 134 -0.01 -41.60 34.29
N PRO A 135 0.28 -42.57 35.18
CA PRO A 135 1.03 -42.54 36.46
C PRO A 135 2.05 -43.70 36.69
N ARG A 136 2.94 -43.56 37.67
CA ARG A 136 2.91 -44.34 38.95
C ARG A 136 4.00 -43.88 39.92
#